data_AF-A0A955T764-F1
#
_entry.id   AF-A0A955T764-F1
#
_cell.length_a   1.000
_cell.length_b   1.000
_cell.length_c   1.000
_cell.angle_alpha   90.00
_cell.angle_beta   90.00
_cell.angle_gamma   90.00
#
_symmetry.space_group_name_H-M   'P 1'
#
loop_
_entity.id
_entity.type
_entity.pdbx_description
1 polymer ?
#
loop_
_entity_poly.entity_id
_entity_poly.type
_entity_poly.pdbx_seq_one_letter_code
_entity_poly.pdbx_strand_id
1 'polypeptide(L)' 'PSAFIGMVGDDAFGDFLRQTLENEEVDVSLLSVTEEQPTTLAFVALDENGVPSFSFYRHPGADLSIRPEDIQSK' A
#
# COMPACT_ATOMS: atom_id res chain seq x y z
N PRO A 1 -14.64 -5.51 -13.32
CA PRO A 1 -14.80 -5.06 -11.92
C PRO A 1 -13.76 -5.71 -11.00
N SER A 2 -12.96 -4.87 -10.34
CA SER A 2 -11.91 -5.23 -9.39
C SER A 2 -12.04 -4.40 -8.12
N ALA A 3 -11.64 -4.97 -6.98
CA ALA A 3 -11.62 -4.32 -5.67
C ALA A 3 -10.30 -4.62 -4.96
N PHE A 4 -9.86 -3.73 -4.07
CA PHE A 4 -8.64 -3.87 -3.28
C PHE A 4 -8.93 -3.81 -1.78
N ILE A 5 -8.36 -4.76 -1.03
CA ILE A 5 -8.38 -4.79 0.43
C ILE A 5 -6.94 -4.67 0.90
N GLY A 6 -6.68 -3.72 1.79
CA GLY A 6 -5.33 -3.49 2.31
C GLY A 6 -5.32 -2.32 3.28
N MET A 7 -4.12 -1.94 3.70
CA MET A 7 -3.91 -0.81 4.60
C MET A 7 -2.68 -0.01 4.17
N VAL A 8 -2.82 1.31 4.17
CA VAL A 8 -1.75 2.28 3.90
C VAL A 8 -1.52 3.16 5.13
N GLY A 9 -0.36 3.82 5.20
CA GLY A 9 -0.08 4.81 6.24
C GLY A 9 -0.85 6.10 5.97
N ASP A 10 -1.11 6.87 7.03
CA ASP A 10 -1.57 8.26 6.94
C ASP A 10 -0.42 9.16 6.50
N ASP A 11 -0.04 9.02 5.23
CA ASP A 11 1.06 9.72 4.60
C ASP A 11 0.83 9.94 3.10
N ALA A 12 1.65 10.81 2.50
CA ALA A 12 1.53 11.17 1.10
C ALA A 12 1.67 9.97 0.13
N PHE A 13 2.33 8.88 0.55
CA PHE A 13 2.44 7.67 -0.26
C PHE A 13 1.14 6.86 -0.21
N GLY A 14 0.50 6.79 0.96
CA GLY A 14 -0.82 6.17 1.12
C GLY A 14 -1.89 6.87 0.29
N ASP A 15 -1.92 8.21 0.34
CA ASP A 15 -2.81 9.03 -0.50
C ASP A 15 -2.57 8.78 -1.99
N PHE A 16 -1.30 8.75 -2.41
CA PHE A 16 -0.94 8.47 -3.79
C PHE A 16 -1.43 7.09 -4.27
N LEU A 17 -1.28 6.05 -3.44
CA LEU A 17 -1.73 4.70 -3.77
C LEU A 17 -3.26 4.61 -3.86
N ARG A 18 -3.98 5.22 -2.90
CA ARG A 18 -5.45 5.30 -2.95
C ARG A 18 -5.92 5.97 -4.24
N GLN A 19 -5.38 7.16 -4.54
CA GLN A 19 -5.79 7.91 -5.73
C GLN A 19 -5.47 7.16 -7.03
N THR A 20 -4.34 6.44 -7.07
CA THR A 20 -3.98 5.62 -8.22
C THR A 20 -5.00 4.51 -8.46
N LEU A 21 -5.41 3.79 -7.40
CA LEU A 21 -6.43 2.75 -7.51
C LEU A 21 -7.80 3.31 -7.93
N GLU A 22 -8.21 4.45 -7.37
CA GLU A 22 -9.45 5.13 -7.74
C GLU A 22 -9.46 5.58 -9.20
N ASN A 23 -8.34 6.10 -9.70
CA ASN A 23 -8.20 6.53 -11.10
C ASN A 23 -8.28 5.34 -12.09
N GLU A 24 -7.84 4.17 -11.66
CA GLU A 24 -7.93 2.92 -12.42
C GLU A 24 -9.27 2.18 -12.20
N GLU A 25 -10.28 2.86 -11.62
CA GLU A 25 -11.62 2.33 -11.39
C GLU A 25 -11.65 1.07 -10.49
N VAL A 26 -10.67 0.94 -9.58
CA VAL A 26 -10.64 -0.11 -8.55
C VAL A 26 -11.45 0.34 -7.34
N ASP A 27 -12.34 -0.51 -6.84
CA ASP A 27 -13.06 -0.26 -5.59
C ASP A 27 -12.09 -0.32 -4.40
N VAL A 28 -11.92 0.82 -3.73
CA VAL A 28 -11.06 1.01 -2.54
C VAL A 28 -11.85 1.18 -1.24
N SER A 29 -13.12 0.78 -1.21
CA SER A 29 -13.98 0.87 -0.03
C SER A 29 -13.43 0.14 1.20
N LEU A 30 -12.57 -0.86 0.96
CA LEU A 30 -11.87 -1.69 1.95
C LEU A 30 -10.36 -1.40 2.05
N LEU A 31 -9.91 -0.25 1.54
CA LEU A 31 -8.55 0.26 1.78
C LEU A 31 -8.56 1.10 3.06
N SER A 32 -7.99 0.56 4.13
CA SER A 32 -7.85 1.23 5.43
C SER A 32 -6.62 2.15 5.48
N VAL A 33 -6.63 3.08 6.42
CA VAL A 33 -5.52 4.00 6.71
C VAL A 33 -5.13 3.87 8.18
N THR A 34 -3.84 3.86 8.48
CA THR A 34 -3.30 3.82 9.86
C THR A 34 -2.33 4.97 10.12
N GLU A 35 -2.42 5.58 11.30
CA GLU A 35 -1.43 6.55 11.79
C GLU A 35 -0.22 5.88 12.47
N GLU A 36 -0.29 4.56 12.74
CA GLU A 36 0.71 3.86 13.54
C GLU A 36 1.95 3.42 12.75
N GLN A 37 1.79 3.12 11.45
CA GLN A 37 2.87 2.63 10.59
C GLN A 37 2.88 3.37 9.25
N PRO A 38 4.08 3.65 8.70
CA PRO A 38 4.18 4.28 7.39
C PRO A 38 3.76 3.32 6.26
N THR A 39 3.35 3.89 5.14
CA THR A 39 3.18 3.15 3.88
C THR A 39 4.48 2.47 3.48
N THR A 40 4.41 1.18 3.12
CA THR A 40 5.58 0.39 2.75
C THR A 40 6.22 0.89 1.47
N LEU A 41 7.53 1.05 1.50
CA LEU A 41 8.32 1.48 0.34
C LEU A 41 9.20 0.35 -0.17
N ALA A 42 9.25 0.21 -1.49
CA ALA A 42 10.21 -0.64 -2.20
C ALA A 42 11.06 0.23 -3.12
N PHE A 43 12.37 0.29 -2.86
CA PHE A 43 13.33 0.92 -3.76
C PHE A 43 13.86 -0.12 -4.73
N VAL A 44 13.83 0.21 -6.02
CA VAL A 44 14.34 -0.64 -7.09
C VAL A 44 15.54 0.06 -7.72
N ALA A 45 16.70 -0.58 -7.65
CA ALA A 45 17.92 -0.16 -8.33
C ALA A 45 18.26 -1.15 -9.44
N LEU A 46 18.61 -0.67 -10.62
CA LEU A 46 19.09 -1.51 -11.71
C LEU A 46 20.62 -1.53 -11.67
N ASP A 47 21.22 -2.70 -11.83
CA ASP A 47 22.67 -2.81 -12.05
C ASP A 47 23.07 -2.44 -13.49
N GLU A 48 24.35 -2.53 -13.82
CA GLU A 48 24.88 -2.21 -15.15
C GLU A 48 24.29 -3.07 -16.28
N ASN A 49 23.72 -4.23 -15.96
CA ASN A 49 23.09 -5.14 -16.92
C ASN A 49 21.55 -5.02 -16.90
N GLY A 50 20.99 -4.09 -16.12
CA GLY A 50 19.55 -3.89 -15.99
C GLY A 50 18.88 -4.89 -15.04
N VAL A 51 19.62 -5.63 -14.23
CA VAL A 51 19.05 -6.57 -13.25
C VAL A 51 18.52 -5.78 -12.04
N PRO A 52 17.25 -5.98 -11.64
CA PRO A 52 16.68 -5.24 -10.52
C PRO A 52 17.13 -5.81 -9.16
N SER A 53 17.58 -4.92 -8.29
CA SER A 53 17.81 -5.13 -6.87
C SER A 53 16.75 -4.37 -6.06
N PHE A 54 16.13 -5.05 -5.10
CA PHE A 54 15.01 -4.52 -4.32
C PHE A 54 15.42 -4.30 -2.86
N SER A 55 15.07 -3.13 -2.32
CA SER A 55 15.22 -2.81 -0.89
C SER A 55 13.87 -2.41 -0.32
N PHE A 56 13.40 -3.11 0.70
CA PHE A 56 12.08 -2.89 1.31
C PHE A 56 12.20 -2.19 2.66
N TYR A 57 11.43 -1.13 2.86
CA TYR A 57 11.30 -0.39 4.11
C TYR A 57 9.91 -0.68 4.68
N ARG A 58 9.85 -1.61 5.65
CA ARG A 58 8.60 -2.24 6.13
C ARG A 58 8.65 -2.59 7.63
N HIS A 59 9.29 -1.80 8.49
CA HIS A 59 9.58 -2.22 9.87
C HIS A 59 8.83 -1.45 10.98
N PRO A 60 7.57 -1.81 11.30
CA PRO A 60 6.57 -2.48 10.45
C PRO A 60 5.99 -1.49 9.42
N GLY A 61 5.52 -2.00 8.28
CA GLY A 61 4.78 -1.21 7.29
C GLY A 61 3.27 -1.35 7.47
N ALA A 62 2.50 -0.36 7.05
CA ALA A 62 1.04 -0.31 7.21
C ALA A 62 0.31 -1.53 6.64
N ASP A 63 0.83 -2.11 5.54
CA ASP A 63 0.23 -3.28 4.90
C ASP A 63 0.22 -4.54 5.78
N LEU A 64 1.06 -4.59 6.82
CA LEU A 64 1.09 -5.66 7.81
C LEU A 64 0.11 -5.45 8.98
N SER A 65 -0.52 -4.28 9.06
CA SER A 65 -1.32 -3.89 10.22
C SER A 65 -2.82 -4.16 10.06
N ILE A 66 -3.24 -4.63 8.88
CA ILE A 66 -4.64 -5.01 8.63
C ILE A 66 -5.06 -6.18 9.52
N ARG A 67 -6.27 -6.09 10.06
CA ARG A 67 -6.85 -7.09 10.97
C ARG A 67 -8.22 -7.57 10.48
N PRO A 68 -8.73 -8.71 10.97
CA PRO A 68 -10.05 -9.19 10.60
C PRO A 68 -11.17 -8.17 10.83
N GLU A 69 -11.06 -7.34 11.87
CA GLU A 69 -12.01 -6.26 12.17
C GLU A 69 -12.06 -5.14 11.13
N ASP A 70 -11.01 -4.97 10.32
CA ASP A 70 -10.97 -4.00 9.23
C ASP A 70 -11.69 -4.50 7.97
N ILE A 71 -12.01 -5.80 7.92
CA ILE A 71 -12.68 -6.45 6.79
C ILE A 71 -14.16 -6.58 7.12
N GLN A 72 -14.87 -5.45 7.15
CA GLN A 72 -16.33 -5.42 7.27
C GLN A 72 -16.95 -4.94 5.97
N SER A 73 -18.03 -5.60 5.55
CA SER A 73 -18.93 -5.00 4.56
C SER A 73 -19.39 -3.66 5.12
N LYS A 74 -19.05 -2.57 4.44
CA LYS A 74 -19.80 -1.32 4.62
C LYS A 74 -21.23 -1.51 4.12
#